data_AF-A0A0F8XUP5-F1
#
_entry.id   AF-A0A0F8XUP5-F1
#
_cell.length_a   1.000
_cell.length_b   1.000
_cell.length_c   1.000
_cell.angle_alpha   90.00
_cell.angle_beta   90.00
_cell.angle_gamma   90.00
#
_symmetry.space_group_name_H-M   'P 1'
#
loop_
_entity.id
_entity.type
_entity.pdbx_description
1 polymer ?
#
loop_
_entity_poly.entity_id
_entity_poly.type
_entity_poly.pdbx_seq_one_letter_code
_entity_poly.pdbx_strand_id
1 'polypeptide(L)'
;MNILHLSDLHFGPRHWDGDDDVLIEKINSYPADVVIDTGDTTTDGRECEYVEARKFFDKINCERFVAVIGNHDKRNTVGHELFKEYIYNSQVFYPSAHLST
;
A
#
# COMPACT_ATOMS: atom_id res chain seq x y z
N MET A 1 -20.14 -3.79 -2.79
CA MET A 1 -18.69 -3.88 -2.62
C MET A 1 -18.11 -2.53 -2.99
N ASN A 2 -17.54 -1.83 -2.02
CA ASN A 2 -16.89 -0.53 -2.17
C ASN A 2 -15.38 -0.74 -2.19
N ILE A 3 -14.74 -0.25 -3.24
CA ILE A 3 -13.28 -0.31 -3.41
C ILE A 3 -12.75 1.10 -3.26
N LEU A 4 -11.78 1.27 -2.37
CA LEU A 4 -11.02 2.51 -2.26
C LEU A 4 -9.66 2.29 -2.92
N HIS A 5 -9.34 3.11 -3.90
CA HIS A 5 -8.14 2.98 -4.71
C HIS A 5 -7.18 4.15 -4.40
N LEU A 6 -5.98 3.80 -3.97
CA LEU A 6 -4.82 4.67 -3.71
C LEU A 6 -3.73 4.39 -4.75
N SER A 7 -2.92 5.40 -5.04
CA SER A 7 -1.76 5.28 -5.93
C SER A 7 -0.81 6.46 -5.70
N ASP A 8 0.46 6.28 -6.06
CA ASP A 8 1.45 7.37 -6.20
C ASP A 8 1.64 8.21 -4.92
N LEU A 9 1.66 7.56 -3.75
CA LEU A 9 1.87 8.24 -2.46
C LEU A 9 3.29 8.82 -2.35
N HIS A 10 4.28 8.18 -2.97
CA HIS A 10 5.66 8.66 -3.07
C HIS A 10 6.30 9.08 -1.73
N PHE A 11 6.16 8.33 -0.64
CA PHE A 11 6.91 8.58 0.61
C PHE A 11 8.41 8.80 0.31
N GLY A 12 8.99 9.86 0.88
CA GLY A 12 10.33 10.35 0.54
C GLY A 12 10.33 11.72 -0.17
N PRO A 13 11.37 12.05 -0.96
CA PRO A 13 11.56 13.40 -1.51
C PRO A 13 10.49 13.91 -2.49
N ARG A 14 9.62 13.04 -3.02
CA ARG A 14 8.49 13.41 -3.89
C ARG A 14 7.15 13.24 -3.19
N HIS A 15 7.15 12.99 -1.89
CA HIS A 15 5.92 12.92 -1.14
C HIS A 15 5.21 14.27 -1.22
N TRP A 16 3.89 14.23 -1.30
CA TRP A 16 3.09 15.45 -1.30
C TRP A 16 3.32 16.27 -0.02
N ASP A 17 3.21 17.59 -0.11
CA ASP A 17 3.29 18.49 1.06
C ASP A 17 1.98 18.53 1.87
N GLY A 18 1.08 17.56 1.63
CA GLY A 18 -0.20 17.43 2.31
C GLY A 18 -0.06 16.88 3.72
N ASP A 19 -1.15 16.90 4.47
CA ASP A 19 -1.22 16.30 5.79
C ASP A 19 -1.74 14.86 5.69
N ASP A 20 -0.89 13.91 6.02
CA ASP A 20 -1.21 12.49 6.03
C ASP A 20 -2.35 12.15 6.99
N ASP A 21 -2.44 12.82 8.15
CA ASP A 21 -3.50 12.55 9.12
C ASP A 21 -4.87 12.99 8.56
N VAL A 22 -4.92 14.10 7.82
CA VAL A 22 -6.13 14.53 7.10
C VAL A 22 -6.52 13.54 6.01
N LEU A 23 -5.55 13.00 5.26
CA LEU A 23 -5.80 11.97 4.25
C LEU A 23 -6.32 10.68 4.90
N ILE A 24 -5.71 10.25 6.00
CA ILE A 24 -6.14 9.07 6.77
C ILE A 24 -7.55 9.24 7.30
N GLU A 25 -7.89 10.39 7.90
CA GLU A 25 -9.25 10.68 8.35
C GLU A 25 -10.25 10.57 7.19
N LYS A 26 -9.87 11.08 6.02
CA LYS A 26 -10.70 11.01 4.82
C LYS A 26 -10.86 9.58 4.31
N ILE A 27 -9.79 8.82 4.20
CA ILE A 27 -9.79 7.40 3.81
C ILE A 27 -10.71 6.60 4.75
N ASN A 28 -10.54 6.78 6.06
CA ASN A 28 -11.31 6.08 7.09
C ASN A 28 -12.77 6.52 7.19
N SER A 29 -13.16 7.65 6.58
CA SER A 29 -14.56 8.08 6.49
C SER A 29 -15.38 7.27 5.49
N TYR A 30 -14.73 6.53 4.58
CA TYR A 30 -15.42 5.74 3.57
C TYR A 30 -15.71 4.32 4.07
N PRO A 31 -16.90 3.76 3.79
CA PRO A 31 -17.23 2.38 4.11
C PRO A 31 -16.60 1.41 3.08
N ALA A 32 -15.27 1.35 3.03
CA ALA A 32 -14.52 0.53 2.08
C ALA A 32 -14.48 -0.95 2.51
N ASP A 33 -14.83 -1.84 1.58
CA ASP A 33 -14.70 -3.30 1.78
C ASP A 33 -13.28 -3.80 1.50
N VAL A 34 -12.54 -3.05 0.68
CA VAL A 34 -11.13 -3.28 0.32
C VAL A 34 -10.47 -1.95 -0.05
N VAL A 35 -9.22 -1.79 0.38
CA VAL A 35 -8.31 -0.72 -0.04
C VAL A 35 -7.24 -1.33 -0.95
N ILE A 36 -7.01 -0.71 -2.10
CA ILE A 36 -6.01 -1.13 -3.08
C ILE A 36 -5.03 0.01 -3.29
N ASP A 37 -3.74 -0.22 -3.05
CA ASP A 37 -2.64 0.66 -3.44
C ASP A 37 -1.96 0.13 -4.71
N THR A 38 -1.95 0.92 -5.79
CA THR A 38 -1.40 0.49 -7.09
C THR A 38 0.08 0.78 -7.30
N GLY A 39 0.79 1.13 -6.22
CA GLY A 39 2.24 1.26 -6.21
C GLY A 39 2.72 2.68 -6.39
N ASP A 40 4.04 2.81 -6.53
CA ASP A 40 4.77 4.06 -6.36
C ASP A 40 4.53 4.65 -4.95
N THR A 41 4.45 3.74 -3.97
CA THR A 41 4.29 4.05 -2.56
C THR A 41 5.48 4.86 -2.04
N THR A 42 6.69 4.54 -2.51
CA THR A 42 7.93 5.22 -2.16
C THR A 42 8.47 6.07 -3.32
N THR A 43 9.39 6.99 -3.04
CA THR A 43 9.99 7.87 -4.05
C THR A 43 11.20 7.21 -4.74
N ASP A 44 12.11 6.63 -3.95
CA ASP A 44 13.37 6.07 -4.39
C ASP A 44 13.59 4.61 -3.90
N GLY A 45 12.58 4.00 -3.28
CA GLY A 45 12.63 2.61 -2.80
C GLY A 45 13.53 2.41 -1.58
N ARG A 46 13.73 3.45 -0.75
CA ARG A 46 14.62 3.36 0.43
C ARG A 46 13.88 2.77 1.62
N GLU A 47 14.60 2.11 2.51
CA GLU A 47 14.02 1.51 3.71
C GLU A 47 13.25 2.51 4.58
N CYS A 48 13.79 3.72 4.78
CA CYS A 48 13.09 4.76 5.53
C CYS A 48 11.74 5.14 4.90
N GLU A 49 11.65 5.17 3.56
CA GLU A 49 10.42 5.49 2.84
C GLU A 49 9.38 4.36 3.00
N TYR A 50 9.82 3.10 2.99
CA TYR A 50 8.97 1.96 3.29
C TYR A 50 8.47 1.93 4.74
N VAL A 51 9.32 2.33 5.70
CA VAL A 51 8.94 2.46 7.11
C VAL A 51 7.88 3.54 7.29
N GLU A 52 8.01 4.67 6.60
CA GLU A 52 7.01 5.76 6.62
C GLU A 52 5.69 5.29 5.99
N ALA A 53 5.76 4.65 4.82
CA ALA A 53 4.60 4.07 4.15
C ALA A 53 3.87 3.05 5.04
N ARG A 54 4.59 2.16 5.73
CA ARG A 54 4.00 1.19 6.67
C ARG A 54 3.21 1.90 7.76
N LYS A 55 3.79 2.94 8.38
CA LYS A 55 3.14 3.71 9.45
C LYS A 55 1.88 4.41 8.96
N PHE A 56 1.87 4.88 7.72
CA PHE A 56 0.66 5.43 7.09
C PHE A 56 -0.40 4.34 6.91
N PHE A 57 -0.04 3.20 6.31
CA PHE A 57 -0.97 2.09 6.08
C PHE A 57 -1.52 1.46 7.35
N ASP A 58 -0.74 1.42 8.44
CA ASP A 58 -1.19 0.94 9.76
C ASP A 58 -2.36 1.75 10.33
N LYS A 59 -2.57 2.98 9.86
CA LYS A 59 -3.68 3.85 10.29
C LYS A 59 -4.96 3.65 9.46
N ILE A 60 -4.93 2.86 8.38
CA ILE A 60 -6.10 2.62 7.53
C ILE A 60 -7.03 1.60 8.19
N ASN A 61 -8.27 2.00 8.45
CA ASN A 61 -9.33 1.20 9.05
C ASN A 61 -10.03 0.31 8.01
N CYS A 62 -9.29 -0.61 7.40
CA CYS A 62 -9.85 -1.62 6.50
C CYS A 62 -9.11 -2.95 6.66
N GLU A 63 -9.85 -4.02 6.91
CA GLU A 63 -9.27 -5.36 7.11
C GLU A 63 -8.61 -5.90 5.82
N ARG A 64 -9.15 -5.53 4.65
CA ARG A 64 -8.65 -5.98 3.35
C ARG A 64 -7.84 -4.88 2.70
N PHE A 65 -6.53 -5.02 2.75
CA PHE A 65 -5.58 -4.13 2.08
C PHE A 65 -4.76 -4.91 1.07
N VAL A 66 -4.69 -4.43 -0.17
CA VAL A 66 -3.88 -5.01 -1.23
C VAL A 66 -2.96 -3.93 -1.76
N ALA A 67 -1.66 -4.19 -1.82
CA ALA A 67 -0.70 -3.31 -2.46
C ALA A 67 0.05 -4.06 -3.56
N VAL A 68 0.43 -3.34 -4.61
CA VAL A 68 1.37 -3.83 -5.63
C VAL A 68 2.55 -2.87 -5.76
N ILE A 69 3.64 -3.35 -6.33
CA ILE A 69 4.87 -2.57 -6.47
C ILE A 69 4.85 -1.71 -7.73
N GLY A 70 5.23 -0.45 -7.61
CA GLY A 70 5.44 0.47 -8.73
C GLY A 70 6.88 0.51 -9.24
N ASN A 71 7.18 1.44 -10.15
CA ASN A 71 8.55 1.60 -10.67
C ASN A 71 9.46 2.42 -9.75
N HIS A 72 8.92 3.31 -8.92
CA HIS A 72 9.68 4.05 -7.92
C HIS A 72 10.11 3.15 -6.75
N ASP A 73 9.24 2.23 -6.36
CA ASP A 73 9.46 1.25 -5.29
C ASP A 73 10.67 0.32 -5.51
N LYS A 74 11.03 0.11 -6.77
CA LYS A 74 12.17 -0.72 -7.20
C LYS A 74 13.40 0.06 -7.66
N ARG A 75 13.48 1.36 -7.40
CA ARG A 75 14.68 2.17 -7.74
C ARG A 75 15.89 1.81 -6.89
N ASN A 76 15.65 1.29 -5.69
CA ASN A 76 16.67 0.65 -4.88
C ASN A 76 16.76 -0.84 -5.24
N THR A 77 17.99 -1.37 -5.29
CA THR A 77 18.26 -2.79 -5.61
C THR A 77 17.58 -3.76 -4.66
N VAL A 78 17.32 -3.37 -3.40
CA VAL A 78 16.60 -4.19 -2.41
C VAL A 78 15.12 -3.84 -2.29
N GLY A 79 14.58 -2.97 -3.16
CA GLY A 79 13.20 -2.48 -3.06
C GLY A 79 12.14 -3.58 -3.03
N HIS A 80 12.32 -4.66 -3.79
CA HIS A 80 11.42 -5.81 -3.74
C HIS A 80 11.39 -6.51 -2.37
N GLU A 81 12.53 -6.60 -1.68
CA GLU A 81 12.61 -7.23 -0.36
C GLU A 81 12.05 -6.29 0.71
N LEU A 82 12.31 -4.99 0.61
CA LEU A 82 11.70 -3.99 1.49
C LEU A 82 10.18 -3.95 1.34
N PHE A 83 9.65 -4.04 0.11
CA PHE A 83 8.21 -4.15 -0.11
C PHE A 83 7.62 -5.39 0.57
N LYS A 84 8.31 -6.54 0.50
CA LYS A 84 7.91 -7.78 1.22
C LYS A 84 7.95 -7.63 2.73
N GLU A 85 8.97 -6.97 3.24
CA GLU A 85 9.18 -6.82 4.68
C GLU A 85 8.16 -5.84 5.30
N TYR A 86 7.92 -4.70 4.66
CA TYR A 86 7.14 -3.62 5.24
C TYR A 86 5.69 -3.57 4.76
N ILE A 87 5.40 -3.91 3.51
CA ILE A 87 4.06 -3.66 2.93
C ILE A 87 3.29 -4.97 2.73
N TYR A 88 3.95 -5.96 2.15
CA TYR A 88 3.31 -7.19 1.73
C TYR A 88 3.26 -8.22 2.86
N ASN A 89 2.08 -8.33 3.47
CA ASN A 89 1.75 -9.45 4.35
C ASN A 89 1.13 -10.57 3.49
N SER A 90 1.90 -11.63 3.22
CA SER A 90 1.42 -12.76 2.42
C SER A 90 0.39 -13.61 3.16
N GLN A 91 -0.88 -13.19 3.15
CA GLN A 91 -1.93 -14.19 3.04
C GLN A 91 -2.02 -14.60 1.56
N VAL A 92 -1.40 -15.73 1.23
CA VAL A 92 -1.55 -16.34 -0.09
C VAL A 92 -2.98 -16.84 -0.22
N PHE A 93 -3.83 -16.07 -0.90
CA PHE A 93 -5.16 -16.52 -1.28
C PHE A 93 -5.03 -17.39 -2.53
N TYR A 94 -5.09 -18.71 -2.35
CA TYR A 94 -5.30 -19.61 -3.46
C TYR A 94 -6.73 -19.42 -3.97
N PRO A 95 -6.94 -19.18 -5.28
CA PRO A 95 -8.27 -19.28 -5.86
C PRO A 95 -8.82 -20.65 -5.48
N SER A 96 -10.01 -20.71 -4.89
CA SER A 96 -10.70 -21.97 -4.69
C SER A 96 -10.74 -22.66 -6.05
N ALA A 97 -10.05 -23.81 -6.17
CA ALA A 97 -10.15 -24.63 -7.36
C ALA A 97 -11.64 -24.78 -7.67
N HIS A 98 -12.05 -24.42 -8.88
CA HIS A 98 -13.40 -24.70 -9.35
C HIS A 98 -13.62 -26.21 -9.13
N LEU A 99 -14.37 -26.57 -8.09
CA LEU A 99 -14.97 -27.88 -7.99
C LEU A 99 -16.02 -27.88 -9.08
N SER A 100 -15.62 -28.38 -10.25
CA SER A 100 -16.53 -28.72 -11.33
C SER A 100 -17.57 -29.68 -10.74
N THR A 101 -18.77 -29.15 -10.47
CA THR A 101 -19.98 -29.95 -10.23
C THR A 101 -20.49 -30.50 -11.54
#